data_AF-F3CK74-F1
#
_entry.id   AF-F3CK74-F1
#
_cell.length_a   1.000
_cell.length_b   1.000
_cell.length_c   1.000
_cell.angle_alpha   90.00
_cell.angle_beta   90.00
_cell.angle_gamma   90.00
#
_symmetry.space_group_name_H-M   'P 1'
#
loop_
_entity.id
_entity.type
_entity.pdbx_description
1 polymer ?
#
loop_
_entity_poly.entity_id
_entity_poly.type
_entity_poly.pdbx_seq_one_letter_code
_entity_poly.pdbx_strand_id
1 'polypeptide(L)'
;TLLALFAASRNGTITPKLWTSWLLSDDGWWLWTVDLKREVLRLLVLQGHHLTGGTAARLQHAILKGPPRDMYRDDLEPERWRATADHSIWLRLAKLQSSGLVLSKNASTRFTELTQAYPQWSLSANERDEFSHWMSGSGDADYENNIVVTVAPTRRRELAQWLKLAPENTHGRSRDTWSDVCRQHLLNSLYALDDLAKEELWPINRWSEALRAWIDTRLVVRSWQYGAAIILNLPDHVLLELAHSLASWLQEVSKANIAGEDNLFALCQRLMDLQLDPDTGMTQNGAPIDQPVTEAINHPIGMVAQSLTNRWFKLVLHDNTGLSPTYKRFFSTLTDTSVARYRHGRVILGSNLIALFRVDRPWTERHLLPLLDWDQDPVEAKAIWEGFLWSPRLYQPLLTAFKTYFLQTARHYQELGEHKQQFVGLFTYAAIGPT
;
A
#
# COMPACT_ATOMS: atom_id res chain seq x y z
N THR A 1 -12.64 -31.54 15.42
CA THR A 1 -11.38 -31.74 16.16
C THR A 1 -10.91 -30.49 16.91
N LEU A 2 -10.84 -29.31 16.26
CA LEU A 2 -10.38 -28.06 16.88
C LEU A 2 -11.15 -27.65 18.17
N LEU A 3 -12.48 -27.61 18.12
CA LEU A 3 -13.33 -27.32 19.29
C LEU A 3 -13.15 -28.33 20.45
N ALA A 4 -12.84 -29.59 20.14
CA ALA A 4 -12.65 -30.63 21.16
C ALA A 4 -11.32 -30.46 21.91
N LEU A 5 -10.22 -30.12 21.21
CA LEU A 5 -8.93 -29.83 21.84
C LEU A 5 -8.98 -28.53 22.65
N PHE A 6 -9.67 -27.51 22.14
CA PHE A 6 -9.93 -26.28 22.89
C PHE A 6 -10.75 -26.54 24.16
N ALA A 7 -11.80 -27.35 24.09
CA ALA A 7 -12.56 -27.75 25.27
C ALA A 7 -11.69 -28.54 26.26
N ALA A 8 -10.80 -29.40 25.76
CA ALA A 8 -9.89 -30.17 26.60
C ALA A 8 -8.85 -29.29 27.32
N SER A 9 -8.54 -28.11 26.78
CA SER A 9 -7.61 -27.17 27.41
C SER A 9 -8.22 -26.46 28.62
N ARG A 10 -9.53 -26.62 28.87
CA ARG A 10 -10.25 -26.05 30.03
C ARG A 10 -10.31 -27.05 31.17
N ASN A 11 -10.02 -26.57 32.38
CA ASN A 11 -9.96 -27.40 33.59
C ASN A 11 -11.27 -28.16 33.82
N GLY A 12 -11.16 -29.43 34.21
CA GLY A 12 -12.28 -30.27 34.62
C GLY A 12 -13.24 -30.69 33.50
N THR A 13 -12.95 -30.37 32.23
CA THR A 13 -13.88 -30.64 31.12
C THR A 13 -13.66 -32.02 30.49
N ILE A 14 -12.41 -32.39 30.19
CA ILE A 14 -12.05 -33.65 29.52
C ILE A 14 -10.85 -34.29 30.23
N THR A 15 -10.90 -35.61 30.43
CA THR A 15 -9.85 -36.33 31.16
C THR A 15 -8.52 -36.42 30.37
N PRO A 16 -7.36 -36.41 31.04
CA PRO A 16 -6.04 -36.57 30.41
C PRO A 16 -5.93 -37.79 29.51
N LYS A 17 -6.52 -38.91 29.93
CA LYS A 17 -6.53 -40.16 29.17
C LYS A 17 -7.26 -40.01 27.83
N LEU A 18 -8.38 -39.27 27.81
CA LEU A 18 -9.22 -39.12 26.62
C LEU A 18 -8.57 -38.19 25.59
N TRP A 19 -8.16 -36.98 25.97
CA TRP A 19 -7.55 -36.07 25.00
C TRP A 19 -6.18 -36.58 24.51
N THR A 20 -5.43 -37.29 25.35
CA THR A 20 -4.20 -37.97 24.89
C THR A 20 -4.52 -39.02 23.82
N SER A 21 -5.63 -39.75 23.95
CA SER A 21 -6.02 -40.72 22.92
C SER A 21 -6.36 -40.07 21.57
N TRP A 22 -6.88 -38.83 21.57
CA TRP A 22 -7.13 -38.06 20.36
C TRP A 22 -5.85 -37.58 19.69
N LEU A 23 -4.87 -37.10 20.48
CA LEU A 23 -3.57 -36.69 19.91
C LEU A 23 -2.81 -37.88 19.32
N LEU A 24 -3.01 -39.07 19.86
CA LEU A 24 -2.32 -40.30 19.47
C LEU A 24 -3.08 -41.15 18.44
N SER A 25 -4.29 -40.74 18.01
CA SER A 25 -4.99 -41.45 16.93
C SER A 25 -4.32 -41.19 15.58
N ASP A 26 -4.59 -42.05 14.60
CA ASP A 26 -4.05 -41.97 13.24
C ASP A 26 -2.51 -41.88 13.23
N ASP A 27 -1.87 -42.77 14.00
CA ASP A 27 -0.41 -42.83 14.23
C ASP A 27 0.20 -41.50 14.73
N GLY A 28 -0.60 -40.71 15.47
CA GLY A 28 -0.18 -39.44 16.04
C GLY A 28 -0.36 -38.24 15.11
N TRP A 29 -1.05 -38.37 13.97
CA TRP A 29 -1.28 -37.28 13.01
C TRP A 29 -1.73 -35.97 13.68
N TRP A 30 -2.66 -36.07 14.63
CA TRP A 30 -3.24 -34.92 15.32
C TRP A 30 -2.30 -34.20 16.28
N LEU A 31 -1.25 -34.88 16.76
CA LEU A 31 -0.17 -34.25 17.54
C LEU A 31 0.69 -33.32 16.66
N TRP A 32 0.75 -33.60 15.35
CA TRP A 32 1.72 -33.00 14.44
C TRP A 32 1.13 -32.01 13.44
N THR A 33 -0.18 -32.12 13.14
CA THR A 33 -0.81 -31.29 12.10
C THR A 33 -0.68 -29.79 12.37
N VAL A 34 -0.37 -29.05 11.30
CA VAL A 34 -0.17 -27.59 11.30
C VAL A 34 -1.46 -26.85 11.61
N ASP A 35 -2.61 -27.43 11.24
CA ASP A 35 -3.95 -26.82 11.41
C ASP A 35 -4.40 -26.74 12.87
N LEU A 36 -3.83 -27.60 13.74
CA LEU A 36 -4.16 -27.66 15.17
C LEU A 36 -2.96 -27.29 16.05
N LYS A 37 -1.90 -26.72 15.44
CA LYS A 37 -0.62 -26.46 16.11
C LYS A 37 -0.83 -25.68 17.41
N ARG A 38 -1.61 -24.61 17.36
CA ARG A 38 -1.87 -23.77 18.52
C ARG A 38 -2.62 -24.53 19.60
N GLU A 39 -3.72 -25.18 19.24
CA GLU A 39 -4.59 -25.89 20.17
C GLU A 39 -3.85 -27.03 20.88
N VAL A 40 -3.03 -27.78 20.13
CA VAL A 40 -2.20 -28.85 20.68
C VAL A 40 -1.17 -28.29 21.65
N LEU A 41 -0.37 -27.29 21.25
CA LEU A 41 0.67 -26.74 22.10
C LEU A 41 0.08 -26.08 23.35
N ARG A 42 -1.03 -25.36 23.21
CA ARG A 42 -1.75 -24.76 24.33
C ARG A 42 -2.33 -25.79 25.28
N LEU A 43 -2.85 -26.91 24.76
CA LEU A 43 -3.29 -28.05 25.56
C LEU A 43 -2.13 -28.66 26.35
N LEU A 44 -0.96 -28.86 25.74
CA LEU A 44 0.23 -29.36 26.43
C LEU A 44 0.65 -28.43 27.57
N VAL A 45 0.69 -27.11 27.34
CA VAL A 45 1.05 -26.12 28.38
C VAL A 45 0.04 -26.10 29.52
N LEU A 46 -1.26 -26.07 29.20
CA LEU A 46 -2.30 -25.89 30.21
C LEU A 46 -2.62 -27.16 31.00
N GLN A 47 -2.60 -28.33 30.34
CA GLN A 47 -3.09 -29.58 30.92
C GLN A 47 -1.98 -30.62 31.11
N GLY A 48 -0.75 -30.34 30.67
CA GLY A 48 0.37 -31.29 30.74
C GLY A 48 0.69 -31.77 32.15
N HIS A 49 0.60 -30.90 33.16
CA HIS A 49 0.83 -31.25 34.57
C HIS A 49 -0.18 -32.25 35.16
N HIS A 50 -1.34 -32.43 34.53
CA HIS A 50 -2.31 -33.45 34.93
C HIS A 50 -2.02 -34.84 34.36
N LEU A 51 -1.04 -34.98 33.46
CA LEU A 51 -0.64 -36.27 32.92
C LEU A 51 0.13 -37.08 33.97
N THR A 52 -0.32 -38.31 34.21
CA THR A 52 0.33 -39.23 35.15
C THR A 52 0.50 -40.63 34.57
N GLY A 53 1.45 -41.38 35.12
CA GLY A 53 1.67 -42.79 34.82
C GLY A 53 1.79 -43.12 33.34
N GLY A 54 1.08 -44.17 32.91
CA GLY A 54 1.14 -44.68 31.54
C GLY A 54 0.68 -43.68 30.47
N THR A 55 -0.21 -42.74 30.80
CA THR A 55 -0.69 -41.71 29.85
C THR A 55 0.43 -40.73 29.50
N ALA A 56 1.16 -40.24 30.52
CA ALA A 56 2.32 -39.37 30.33
C ALA A 56 3.41 -40.06 29.51
N ALA A 57 3.71 -41.32 29.83
CA ALA A 57 4.72 -42.11 29.13
C ALA A 57 4.37 -42.31 27.64
N ARG A 58 3.11 -42.62 27.33
CA ARG A 58 2.64 -42.79 25.94
C ARG A 58 2.77 -41.52 25.11
N LEU A 59 2.36 -40.38 25.66
CA LEU A 59 2.46 -39.10 24.94
C LEU A 59 3.92 -38.73 24.66
N GLN A 60 4.79 -38.87 25.66
CA GLN A 60 6.22 -38.59 25.50
C GLN A 60 6.88 -39.54 24.50
N HIS A 61 6.51 -40.81 24.49
CA HIS A 61 7.00 -41.77 23.50
C HIS A 61 6.59 -41.38 22.07
N ALA A 62 5.34 -40.93 21.88
CA ALA A 62 4.87 -40.44 20.59
C ALA A 62 5.58 -39.15 20.15
N ILE A 63 5.84 -38.22 21.08
CA ILE A 63 6.64 -37.02 20.79
C ILE A 63 8.06 -37.43 20.36
N LEU A 64 8.68 -38.42 21.01
CA LEU A 64 10.01 -38.92 20.66
C LEU A 64 10.06 -39.64 19.31
N LYS A 65 8.97 -40.27 18.87
CA LYS A 65 8.86 -40.86 17.52
C LYS A 65 8.96 -39.80 16.42
N GLY A 66 8.53 -38.57 16.71
CA GLY A 66 8.51 -37.47 15.75
C GLY A 66 7.30 -37.49 14.81
N PRO A 67 7.16 -36.47 13.95
CA PRO A 67 6.06 -36.38 13.01
C PRO A 67 6.13 -37.48 11.93
N PRO A 68 4.99 -38.05 11.50
CA PRO A 68 4.93 -38.97 10.35
C PRO A 68 5.53 -38.33 9.09
N ARG A 69 6.37 -39.08 8.37
CA ARG A 69 7.05 -38.58 7.16
C ARG A 69 6.06 -38.20 6.05
N ASP A 70 4.94 -38.91 5.97
CA ASP A 70 3.89 -38.74 4.96
C ASP A 70 3.12 -37.41 5.10
N MET A 71 3.31 -36.66 6.21
CA MET A 71 2.75 -35.31 6.38
C MET A 71 3.49 -34.25 5.57
N TYR A 72 4.65 -34.59 5.02
CA TYR A 72 5.56 -33.68 4.35
C TYR A 72 5.81 -34.15 2.92
N ARG A 73 6.13 -33.21 2.02
CA ARG A 73 6.37 -33.54 0.61
C ARG A 73 7.54 -34.50 0.43
N ASP A 74 7.45 -35.41 -0.53
CA ASP A 74 8.46 -36.45 -0.76
C ASP A 74 9.81 -35.89 -1.25
N ASP A 75 9.78 -34.72 -1.90
CA ASP A 75 10.94 -34.01 -2.44
C ASP A 75 11.73 -33.17 -1.41
N LEU A 76 11.39 -33.27 -0.12
CA LEU A 76 12.06 -32.51 0.93
C LEU A 76 13.47 -33.06 1.21
N GLU A 77 14.48 -32.20 1.05
CA GLU A 77 15.89 -32.52 1.37
C GLU A 77 16.06 -33.15 2.78
N PRO A 78 16.86 -34.22 2.94
CA PRO A 78 17.00 -34.95 4.20
C PRO A 78 17.42 -34.09 5.40
N GLU A 79 18.32 -33.12 5.20
CA GLU A 79 18.77 -32.20 6.25
C GLU A 79 17.66 -31.24 6.68
N ARG A 80 16.86 -30.74 5.72
CA ARG A 80 15.71 -29.87 6.00
C ARG A 80 14.62 -30.63 6.73
N TRP A 81 14.37 -31.89 6.34
CA TRP A 81 13.47 -32.78 7.07
C TRP A 81 13.92 -32.97 8.52
N ARG A 82 15.21 -33.32 8.73
CA ARG A 82 15.76 -33.54 10.07
C ARG A 82 15.62 -32.32 10.95
N ALA A 83 15.97 -31.13 10.44
CA ALA A 83 15.83 -29.88 11.19
C ALA A 83 14.37 -29.58 11.56
N THR A 84 13.43 -29.84 10.64
CA THR A 84 11.99 -29.64 10.86
C THR A 84 11.42 -30.59 11.91
N ALA A 85 11.79 -31.87 11.84
CA ALA A 85 11.39 -32.89 12.80
C ALA A 85 11.99 -32.58 14.18
N ASP A 86 13.29 -32.25 14.26
CA ASP A 86 13.99 -31.90 15.49
C ASP A 86 13.34 -30.70 16.19
N HIS A 87 13.08 -29.61 15.45
CA HIS A 87 12.40 -28.44 16.02
C HIS A 87 11.00 -28.77 16.51
N SER A 88 10.25 -29.59 15.76
CA SER A 88 8.89 -29.99 16.12
C SER A 88 8.84 -30.84 17.38
N ILE A 89 9.80 -31.74 17.57
CA ILE A 89 9.98 -32.56 18.78
C ILE A 89 10.38 -31.66 19.95
N TRP A 90 11.41 -30.83 19.76
CA TRP A 90 11.90 -29.91 20.77
C TRP A 90 10.79 -29.00 21.31
N LEU A 91 10.01 -28.38 20.42
CA LEU A 91 8.95 -27.45 20.80
C LEU A 91 7.88 -28.12 21.69
N ARG A 92 7.47 -29.35 21.36
CA ARG A 92 6.47 -30.09 22.13
C ARG A 92 7.01 -30.54 23.48
N LEU A 93 8.28 -30.97 23.56
CA LEU A 93 8.93 -31.30 24.84
C LEU A 93 9.09 -30.05 25.71
N ALA A 94 9.49 -28.92 25.14
CA ALA A 94 9.62 -27.64 25.84
C ALA A 94 8.29 -27.19 26.43
N LYS A 95 7.21 -27.19 25.62
CA LYS A 95 5.85 -26.81 26.05
C LYS A 95 5.28 -27.77 27.10
N LEU A 96 5.58 -29.06 26.97
CA LEU A 96 5.17 -30.05 27.95
C LEU A 96 5.90 -29.86 29.28
N GLN A 97 7.21 -29.59 29.25
CA GLN A 97 7.99 -29.28 30.45
C GLN A 97 7.54 -27.97 31.10
N SER A 98 7.21 -26.94 30.31
CA SER A 98 6.73 -25.65 30.83
C SER A 98 5.37 -25.76 31.55
N SER A 99 4.61 -26.84 31.34
CA SER A 99 3.39 -27.11 32.09
C SER A 99 3.65 -27.48 33.56
N GLY A 100 4.88 -27.91 33.90
CA GLY A 100 5.24 -28.49 35.19
C GLY A 100 5.33 -30.03 35.17
N LEU A 101 5.09 -30.68 34.03
CA LEU A 101 5.33 -32.12 33.88
C LEU A 101 6.83 -32.44 33.95
N VAL A 102 7.21 -33.40 34.77
CA VAL A 102 8.56 -33.98 34.77
C VAL A 102 8.71 -34.93 33.57
N LEU A 103 9.61 -34.58 32.64
CA LEU A 103 9.92 -35.43 31.49
C LEU A 103 10.57 -36.74 31.94
N SER A 104 10.24 -37.82 31.25
CA SER A 104 10.89 -39.13 31.39
C SER A 104 12.37 -39.04 31.02
N LYS A 105 13.17 -40.00 31.47
CA LYS A 105 14.62 -40.04 31.20
C LYS A 105 14.94 -39.86 29.72
N ASN A 106 14.28 -40.63 28.85
CA ASN A 106 14.52 -40.57 27.40
C ASN A 106 14.11 -39.21 26.79
N ALA A 107 12.95 -38.67 27.22
CA ALA A 107 12.48 -37.37 26.75
C ALA A 107 13.39 -36.22 27.22
N SER A 108 13.87 -36.29 28.46
CA SER A 108 14.80 -35.32 29.04
C SER A 108 16.17 -35.35 28.33
N THR A 109 16.70 -36.55 28.05
CA THR A 109 17.94 -36.72 27.28
C THR A 109 17.79 -36.11 25.89
N ARG A 110 16.73 -36.47 25.14
CA ARG A 110 16.52 -35.92 23.79
C ARG A 110 16.31 -34.41 23.79
N PHE A 111 15.56 -33.89 24.75
CA PHE A 111 15.34 -32.44 24.90
C PHE A 111 16.66 -31.69 25.15
N THR A 112 17.53 -32.25 25.99
CA THR A 112 18.86 -31.69 26.28
C THR A 112 19.76 -31.70 25.05
N GLU A 113 19.82 -32.82 24.32
CA GLU A 113 20.57 -32.93 23.06
C GLU A 113 20.14 -31.87 22.04
N LEU A 114 18.82 -31.71 21.84
CA LEU A 114 18.28 -30.73 20.90
C LEU A 114 18.56 -29.29 21.33
N THR A 115 18.46 -29.00 22.62
CA THR A 115 18.75 -27.66 23.16
C THR A 115 20.23 -27.31 23.03
N GLN A 116 21.14 -28.27 23.18
CA GLN A 116 22.58 -28.07 22.98
C GLN A 116 22.96 -27.95 21.50
N ALA A 117 22.32 -28.73 20.62
CA ALA A 117 22.56 -28.68 19.18
C ALA A 117 22.05 -27.40 18.52
N TYR A 118 20.99 -26.79 19.09
CA TYR A 118 20.38 -25.56 18.56
C TYR A 118 20.19 -24.50 19.67
N PRO A 119 21.27 -23.84 20.14
CA PRO A 119 21.21 -22.87 21.24
C PRO A 119 20.29 -21.65 20.99
N GLN A 120 19.97 -21.37 19.72
CA GLN A 120 19.07 -20.30 19.30
C GLN A 120 17.58 -20.60 19.55
N TRP A 121 17.22 -21.85 19.84
CA TRP A 121 15.82 -22.22 20.10
C TRP A 121 15.41 -21.87 21.53
N SER A 122 14.35 -21.06 21.65
CA SER A 122 13.76 -20.67 22.91
C SER A 122 12.24 -20.51 22.77
N LEU A 123 11.50 -20.75 23.86
CA LEU A 123 10.07 -20.49 23.87
C LEU A 123 9.84 -18.98 23.81
N SER A 124 8.93 -18.53 22.96
CA SER A 124 8.64 -17.12 22.81
C SER A 124 7.73 -16.66 23.95
N ALA A 125 8.04 -15.50 24.54
CA ALA A 125 7.25 -14.93 25.64
C ALA A 125 5.80 -14.60 25.25
N ASN A 126 5.57 -14.36 23.96
CA ASN A 126 4.28 -13.99 23.37
C ASN A 126 3.56 -15.16 22.69
N GLU A 127 4.02 -16.40 22.90
CA GLU A 127 3.41 -17.61 22.33
C GLU A 127 3.47 -17.70 20.78
N ARG A 128 4.22 -16.84 20.08
CA ARG A 128 4.30 -16.87 18.60
C ARG A 128 4.76 -18.22 18.05
N ASP A 129 5.55 -18.96 18.83
CA ASP A 129 6.01 -20.30 18.47
C ASP A 129 4.86 -21.32 18.34
N GLU A 130 3.67 -21.00 18.86
CA GLU A 130 2.45 -21.81 18.76
C GLU A 130 1.71 -21.64 17.42
N PHE A 131 2.08 -20.65 16.61
CA PHE A 131 1.43 -20.36 15.34
C PHE A 131 2.28 -20.80 14.15
N SER A 132 1.62 -21.20 13.07
CA SER A 132 2.27 -21.58 11.81
C SER A 132 2.62 -20.35 10.97
N HIS A 133 1.80 -19.29 11.11
CA HIS A 133 2.02 -17.98 10.54
C HIS A 133 1.75 -16.93 11.63
N TRP A 134 2.71 -16.04 11.86
CA TRP A 134 2.59 -14.93 12.80
C TRP A 134 2.92 -13.65 12.04
N MET A 135 1.97 -12.74 11.93
CA MET A 135 2.21 -11.41 11.38
C MET A 135 2.19 -10.42 12.54
N SER A 136 3.28 -9.67 12.70
CA SER A 136 3.32 -8.49 13.55
C SER A 136 3.21 -7.24 12.68
N GLY A 137 2.41 -6.28 13.13
CA GLY A 137 2.21 -4.98 12.49
C GLY A 137 3.03 -3.87 13.15
N SER A 138 3.11 -2.71 12.50
CA SER A 138 3.64 -1.50 13.11
C SER A 138 2.86 -1.16 14.39
N GLY A 139 3.56 -0.95 15.51
CA GLY A 139 2.96 -0.74 16.82
C GLY A 139 2.94 -1.96 17.75
N ASP A 140 3.25 -3.18 17.25
CA ASP A 140 3.46 -4.34 18.11
C ASP A 140 4.86 -4.28 18.75
N ALA A 141 4.97 -4.50 20.06
CA ALA A 141 6.24 -4.47 20.79
C ALA A 141 7.31 -5.42 20.17
N ASP A 142 6.88 -6.54 19.61
CA ASP A 142 7.76 -7.51 18.95
C ASP A 142 8.22 -7.09 17.55
N TYR A 143 7.48 -6.18 16.89
CA TYR A 143 7.86 -5.56 15.63
C TYR A 143 8.89 -4.44 15.87
N GLU A 144 8.63 -3.56 16.84
CA GLU A 144 9.50 -2.43 17.17
C GLU A 144 10.85 -2.88 17.76
N ASN A 145 10.88 -3.91 18.61
CA ASN A 145 12.11 -4.39 19.26
C ASN A 145 13.12 -5.06 18.32
N ASN A 146 12.73 -5.37 17.08
CA ASN A 146 13.61 -6.03 16.09
C ASN A 146 14.03 -5.09 14.93
N ILE A 147 13.67 -3.80 14.97
CA ILE A 147 14.07 -2.83 13.95
C ILE A 147 15.38 -2.16 14.37
N VAL A 148 16.39 -2.27 13.52
CA VAL A 148 17.58 -1.42 13.64
C VAL A 148 17.19 -0.05 13.07
N VAL A 149 17.10 0.96 13.94
CA VAL A 149 16.83 2.34 13.53
C VAL A 149 18.15 3.09 13.35
N THR A 150 18.49 3.43 12.12
CA THR A 150 19.63 4.33 11.85
C THR A 150 19.18 5.78 12.02
N VAL A 151 19.82 6.52 12.92
CA VAL A 151 19.48 7.93 13.15
C VAL A 151 20.18 8.81 12.11
N ALA A 152 19.39 9.50 11.29
CA ALA A 152 19.89 10.48 10.35
C ALA A 152 20.38 11.75 11.09
N PRO A 153 21.58 12.27 10.80
CA PRO A 153 22.07 13.51 11.38
C PRO A 153 21.19 14.72 11.04
N THR A 154 21.17 15.74 11.89
CA THR A 154 20.31 16.92 11.68
C THR A 154 21.05 18.10 11.05
N ARG A 155 22.38 18.10 11.05
CA ARG A 155 23.23 19.16 10.49
C ARG A 155 23.49 18.90 9.00
N ARG A 156 23.28 19.91 8.15
CA ARG A 156 23.42 19.82 6.68
C ARG A 156 24.68 19.08 6.21
N ARG A 157 25.87 19.40 6.73
CA ARG A 157 27.14 18.78 6.30
C ARG A 157 27.21 17.29 6.63
N GLU A 158 26.82 16.92 7.85
CA GLU A 158 26.81 15.52 8.31
C GLU A 158 25.73 14.74 7.56
N LEU A 159 24.58 15.37 7.36
CA LEU A 159 23.47 14.80 6.62
C LEU A 159 23.81 14.56 5.14
N ALA A 160 24.51 15.48 4.47
CA ALA A 160 24.97 15.29 3.10
C ALA A 160 25.88 14.06 2.97
N GLN A 161 26.81 13.86 3.91
CA GLN A 161 27.65 12.65 3.92
C GLN A 161 26.83 11.38 4.21
N TRP A 162 25.88 11.46 5.14
CA TRP A 162 25.01 10.34 5.48
C TRP A 162 24.12 9.93 4.29
N LEU A 163 23.60 10.89 3.51
CA LEU A 163 22.76 10.63 2.33
C LEU A 163 23.50 9.92 1.18
N LYS A 164 24.84 9.94 1.18
CA LYS A 164 25.65 9.17 0.23
C LYS A 164 25.74 7.68 0.57
N LEU A 165 25.39 7.30 1.80
CA LEU A 165 25.41 5.92 2.24
C LEU A 165 24.17 5.19 1.71
N ALA A 166 24.37 3.99 1.17
CA ALA A 166 23.25 3.13 0.80
C ALA A 166 22.48 2.76 2.08
N PRO A 167 21.13 2.78 2.07
CA PRO A 167 20.36 2.27 3.20
C PRO A 167 20.72 0.80 3.42
N GLU A 168 21.11 0.44 4.65
CA GLU A 168 21.41 -0.95 5.03
C GLU A 168 20.12 -1.78 5.00
N ASN A 169 19.71 -2.20 3.80
CA ASN A 169 18.48 -2.97 3.61
C ASN A 169 18.71 -4.45 3.91
N THR A 170 18.93 -4.75 5.19
CA THR A 170 18.96 -6.14 5.67
C THR A 170 17.52 -6.61 5.82
N HIS A 171 16.95 -7.16 4.75
CA HIS A 171 15.69 -7.93 4.76
C HIS A 171 14.44 -7.19 5.30
N GLY A 172 14.33 -5.86 5.08
CA GLY A 172 13.14 -5.08 5.46
C GLY A 172 13.01 -4.80 6.96
N ARG A 173 14.09 -4.99 7.74
CA ARG A 173 14.14 -4.77 9.21
C ARG A 173 14.97 -3.55 9.62
N SER A 174 15.47 -2.77 8.66
CA SER A 174 16.16 -1.51 8.93
C SER A 174 15.25 -0.35 8.53
N ARG A 175 15.08 0.60 9.44
CA ARG A 175 14.44 1.90 9.17
C ARG A 175 15.41 3.00 9.54
N ASP A 176 15.26 4.17 8.95
CA ASP A 176 16.00 5.33 9.40
C ASP A 176 15.07 6.51 9.67
N THR A 177 15.60 7.50 10.37
CA THR A 177 14.83 8.69 10.77
C THR A 177 14.84 9.80 9.71
N TRP A 178 15.19 9.50 8.45
CA TRP A 178 15.32 10.50 7.38
C TRP A 178 14.05 11.32 7.20
N SER A 179 12.90 10.64 7.09
CA SER A 179 11.60 11.30 6.90
C SER A 179 11.28 12.26 8.05
N ASP A 180 11.66 11.94 9.30
CA ASP A 180 11.47 12.82 10.45
C ASP A 180 12.42 14.03 10.40
N VAL A 181 13.66 13.83 9.97
CA VAL A 181 14.60 14.94 9.73
C VAL A 181 14.07 15.86 8.63
N CYS A 182 13.48 15.33 7.56
CA CYS A 182 12.82 16.14 6.52
C CYS A 182 11.70 17.01 7.07
N ARG A 183 10.89 16.49 8.02
CA ARG A 183 9.80 17.23 8.66
C ARG A 183 10.31 18.29 9.63
N GLN A 184 11.27 17.93 10.48
CA GLN A 184 11.74 18.79 11.59
C GLN A 184 12.79 19.80 11.14
N HIS A 185 13.60 19.46 10.12
CA HIS A 185 14.75 20.23 9.66
C HIS A 185 14.72 20.45 8.13
N LEU A 186 13.60 20.98 7.63
CA LEU A 186 13.34 21.24 6.20
C LEU A 186 14.53 21.87 5.45
N LEU A 187 15.10 22.97 5.96
CA LEU A 187 16.18 23.65 5.23
C LEU A 187 17.48 22.83 5.21
N ASN A 188 17.83 22.15 6.30
CA ASN A 188 19.03 21.33 6.32
C ASN A 188 18.89 20.12 5.41
N SER A 189 17.70 19.49 5.38
CA SER A 189 17.41 18.35 4.50
C SER A 189 17.39 18.75 3.02
N LEU A 190 16.67 19.81 2.67
CA LEU A 190 16.63 20.33 1.31
C LEU A 190 18.01 20.72 0.80
N TYR A 191 18.77 21.49 1.58
CA TYR A 191 20.08 21.95 1.13
C TYR A 191 21.17 20.87 1.17
N ALA A 192 21.01 19.81 1.97
CA ALA A 192 21.88 18.64 1.87
C ALA A 192 21.61 17.87 0.58
N LEU A 193 20.34 17.71 0.18
CA LEU A 193 20.00 17.13 -1.12
C LEU A 193 20.47 18.00 -2.30
N ASP A 194 20.40 19.33 -2.17
CA ASP A 194 20.93 20.29 -3.15
C ASP A 194 22.47 20.23 -3.27
N ASP A 195 23.18 20.04 -2.15
CA ASP A 195 24.63 19.81 -2.18
C ASP A 195 24.99 18.56 -2.99
N LEU A 196 24.26 17.47 -2.78
CA LEU A 196 24.43 16.24 -3.54
C LEU A 196 24.08 16.45 -5.02
N ALA A 197 23.00 17.16 -5.32
CA ALA A 197 22.60 17.45 -6.70
C ALA A 197 23.66 18.27 -7.46
N LYS A 198 24.37 19.20 -6.79
CA LYS A 198 25.49 19.95 -7.36
C LYS A 198 26.74 19.10 -7.60
N GLU A 199 26.86 17.97 -6.88
CA GLU A 199 27.87 16.94 -7.12
C GLU A 199 27.40 15.88 -8.13
N GLU A 200 26.26 16.09 -8.81
CA GLU A 200 25.65 15.13 -9.73
C GLU A 200 25.28 13.79 -9.07
N LEU A 201 24.92 13.84 -7.77
CA LEU A 201 24.44 12.70 -7.00
C LEU A 201 22.95 12.87 -6.66
N TRP A 202 22.13 11.94 -7.11
CA TRP A 202 20.67 11.97 -6.89
C TRP A 202 20.18 10.70 -6.19
N PRO A 203 20.22 10.64 -4.85
CA PRO A 203 19.65 9.52 -4.12
C PRO A 203 18.12 9.54 -4.23
N ILE A 204 17.58 8.88 -5.27
CA ILE A 204 16.16 8.94 -5.66
C ILE A 204 15.21 8.62 -4.51
N ASN A 205 15.47 7.53 -3.77
CA ASN A 205 14.65 7.15 -2.62
C ASN A 205 14.61 8.25 -1.55
N ARG A 206 15.75 8.93 -1.30
CA ARG A 206 15.85 10.01 -0.33
C ARG A 206 15.12 11.26 -0.78
N TRP A 207 15.21 11.62 -2.06
CA TRP A 207 14.41 12.70 -2.65
C TRP A 207 12.91 12.39 -2.58
N SER A 208 12.50 11.16 -2.90
CA SER A 208 11.11 10.74 -2.87
C SER A 208 10.52 10.80 -1.45
N GLU A 209 11.24 10.30 -0.45
CA GLU A 209 10.85 10.40 0.96
C GLU A 209 10.78 11.84 1.46
N ALA A 210 11.72 12.69 1.03
CA ALA A 210 11.74 14.11 1.41
C ALA A 210 10.54 14.86 0.83
N LEU A 211 10.24 14.69 -0.47
CA LEU A 211 9.07 15.27 -1.12
C LEU A 211 7.77 14.84 -0.43
N ARG A 212 7.64 13.55 -0.08
CA ARG A 212 6.50 13.03 0.70
C ARG A 212 6.41 13.64 2.09
N ALA A 213 7.54 13.88 2.77
CA ALA A 213 7.54 14.52 4.09
C ALA A 213 7.11 15.99 4.01
N TRP A 214 7.40 16.67 2.90
CA TRP A 214 7.15 18.11 2.73
C TRP A 214 5.75 18.46 2.21
N ILE A 215 4.90 17.47 1.94
CA ILE A 215 3.49 17.69 1.60
C ILE A 215 2.64 18.12 2.80
N ASP A 216 3.17 17.99 4.02
CA ASP A 216 2.52 18.43 5.26
C ASP A 216 2.11 19.92 5.15
N THR A 217 0.88 20.24 5.55
CA THR A 217 0.30 21.59 5.44
C THR A 217 1.12 22.67 6.15
N ARG A 218 1.90 22.31 7.18
CA ARG A 218 2.80 23.22 7.90
C ARG A 218 4.09 23.50 7.14
N LEU A 219 4.46 22.63 6.20
CA LEU A 219 5.74 22.68 5.48
C LEU A 219 5.56 23.06 4.00
N VAL A 220 4.40 22.84 3.40
CA VAL A 220 4.18 22.96 1.95
C VAL A 220 4.59 24.32 1.37
N VAL A 221 4.22 25.44 2.02
CA VAL A 221 4.58 26.79 1.54
C VAL A 221 6.08 27.03 1.65
N ARG A 222 6.70 26.58 2.75
CA ARG A 222 8.14 26.80 3.00
C ARG A 222 8.99 25.89 2.12
N SER A 223 8.60 24.63 1.95
CA SER A 223 9.29 23.70 1.05
C SER A 223 9.21 24.19 -0.38
N TRP A 224 8.07 24.74 -0.82
CA TRP A 224 7.95 25.41 -2.11
C TRP A 224 8.91 26.60 -2.25
N GLN A 225 8.86 27.54 -1.29
CA GLN A 225 9.63 28.77 -1.31
C GLN A 225 11.14 28.54 -1.53
N TYR A 226 11.70 27.51 -0.90
CA TYR A 226 13.13 27.21 -0.99
C TYR A 226 13.46 26.11 -2.01
N GLY A 227 12.55 25.16 -2.24
CA GLY A 227 12.81 23.95 -3.02
C GLY A 227 12.44 24.06 -4.50
N ALA A 228 11.49 24.92 -4.88
CA ALA A 228 10.97 24.96 -6.25
C ALA A 228 12.07 25.15 -7.31
N ALA A 229 12.97 26.11 -7.09
CA ALA A 229 14.06 26.40 -8.03
C ALA A 229 15.12 25.27 -8.08
N ILE A 230 15.37 24.60 -6.95
CA ILE A 230 16.32 23.47 -6.88
C ILE A 230 15.76 22.30 -7.68
N ILE A 231 14.51 21.93 -7.43
CA ILE A 231 13.83 20.82 -8.10
C ILE A 231 13.68 21.10 -9.60
N LEU A 232 13.40 22.35 -9.98
CA LEU A 232 13.31 22.76 -11.39
C LEU A 232 14.64 22.60 -12.15
N ASN A 233 15.79 22.54 -11.46
CA ASN A 233 17.10 22.32 -12.07
C ASN A 233 17.53 20.84 -12.08
N LEU A 234 16.75 19.92 -11.50
CA LEU A 234 17.08 18.49 -11.56
C LEU A 234 16.98 17.99 -13.01
N PRO A 235 17.84 17.04 -13.45
CA PRO A 235 17.76 16.44 -14.78
C PRO A 235 16.45 15.68 -15.04
N ASP A 236 16.02 15.58 -16.30
CA ASP A 236 14.76 14.88 -16.66
C ASP A 236 14.75 13.41 -16.24
N HIS A 237 15.89 12.70 -16.32
CA HIS A 237 15.96 11.31 -15.89
C HIS A 237 15.72 11.17 -14.37
N VAL A 238 16.16 12.13 -13.57
CA VAL A 238 15.89 12.19 -12.12
C VAL A 238 14.41 12.52 -11.87
N LEU A 239 13.86 13.48 -12.63
CA LEU A 239 12.44 13.81 -12.52
C LEU A 239 11.53 12.65 -12.92
N LEU A 240 11.94 11.82 -13.87
CA LEU A 240 11.24 10.60 -14.28
C LEU A 240 11.12 9.63 -13.11
N GLU A 241 12.22 9.35 -12.42
CA GLU A 241 12.20 8.47 -11.25
C GLU A 241 11.45 9.07 -10.05
N LEU A 242 11.41 10.40 -9.95
CA LEU A 242 10.69 11.13 -8.89
C LEU A 242 9.24 11.49 -9.25
N ALA A 243 8.76 11.14 -10.45
CA ALA A 243 7.56 11.73 -11.05
C ALA A 243 6.34 11.70 -10.13
N HIS A 244 6.06 10.56 -9.50
CA HIS A 244 4.94 10.42 -8.57
C HIS A 244 5.11 11.29 -7.32
N SER A 245 6.26 11.22 -6.63
CA SER A 245 6.51 12.03 -5.43
C SER A 245 6.50 13.54 -5.73
N LEU A 246 7.02 13.93 -6.89
CA LEU A 246 7.01 15.32 -7.34
C LEU A 246 5.59 15.79 -7.68
N ALA A 247 4.83 15.01 -8.44
CA ALA A 247 3.46 15.34 -8.79
C ALA A 247 2.56 15.44 -7.55
N SER A 248 2.74 14.56 -6.56
CA SER A 248 2.07 14.62 -5.26
C SER A 248 2.41 15.90 -4.49
N TRP A 249 3.69 16.28 -4.45
CA TRP A 249 4.11 17.52 -3.81
C TRP A 249 3.53 18.76 -4.53
N LEU A 250 3.57 18.81 -5.86
CA LEU A 250 2.94 19.87 -6.65
C LEU A 250 1.43 19.97 -6.41
N GLN A 251 0.75 18.83 -6.27
CA GLN A 251 -0.68 18.78 -5.98
C GLN A 251 -0.99 19.44 -4.63
N GLU A 252 -0.22 19.18 -3.57
CA GLU A 252 -0.42 19.88 -2.29
C GLU A 252 -0.01 21.36 -2.36
N VAL A 253 1.10 21.67 -3.01
CA VAL A 253 1.56 23.05 -3.23
C VAL A 253 0.49 23.88 -3.95
N SER A 254 -0.19 23.32 -4.94
CA SER A 254 -1.20 24.01 -5.72
C SER A 254 -2.39 24.51 -4.87
N LYS A 255 -2.71 23.79 -3.79
CA LYS A 255 -3.78 24.15 -2.83
C LYS A 255 -3.37 25.32 -1.94
N ALA A 256 -2.08 25.56 -1.70
CA ALA A 256 -1.57 26.62 -0.84
C ALA A 256 -1.43 27.98 -1.55
N ASN A 257 -1.38 29.07 -0.80
CA ASN A 257 -1.09 30.40 -1.35
C ASN A 257 0.43 30.56 -1.48
N ILE A 258 0.92 30.47 -2.71
CA ILE A 258 2.35 30.48 -3.03
C ILE A 258 2.69 31.64 -3.97
N ALA A 259 3.95 32.08 -3.91
CA ALA A 259 4.55 32.95 -4.91
C ALA A 259 5.27 32.10 -5.98
N GLY A 260 5.57 32.70 -7.13
CA GLY A 260 6.36 32.05 -8.19
C GLY A 260 5.61 30.96 -8.94
N GLU A 261 4.36 31.21 -9.36
CA GLU A 261 3.56 30.26 -10.16
C GLU A 261 4.25 29.80 -11.44
N ASP A 262 5.12 30.63 -12.04
CA ASP A 262 5.89 30.26 -13.23
C ASP A 262 6.71 28.99 -13.02
N ASN A 263 7.30 28.79 -11.83
CA ASN A 263 8.02 27.56 -11.50
C ASN A 263 7.07 26.36 -11.41
N LEU A 264 5.83 26.57 -10.92
CA LEU A 264 4.82 25.50 -10.87
C LEU A 264 4.42 25.09 -12.28
N PHE A 265 4.15 26.06 -13.15
CA PHE A 265 3.83 25.78 -14.55
C PHE A 265 4.98 25.11 -15.29
N ALA A 266 6.23 25.54 -15.04
CA ALA A 266 7.42 24.91 -15.63
C ALA A 266 7.56 23.45 -15.18
N LEU A 267 7.40 23.16 -13.89
CA LEU A 267 7.46 21.78 -13.37
C LEU A 267 6.30 20.92 -13.88
N CYS A 268 5.09 21.47 -14.00
CA CYS A 268 3.95 20.77 -14.61
C CYS A 268 4.23 20.41 -16.08
N GLN A 269 4.78 21.36 -16.85
CA GLN A 269 5.15 21.13 -18.24
C GLN A 269 6.21 20.03 -18.35
N ARG A 270 7.28 20.11 -17.54
CA ARG A 270 8.34 19.09 -17.53
C ARG A 270 7.76 17.70 -17.23
N LEU A 271 6.91 17.56 -16.20
CA LEU A 271 6.26 16.28 -15.88
C LEU A 271 5.36 15.76 -17.01
N MET A 272 4.68 16.63 -17.74
CA MET A 272 3.86 16.24 -18.89
C MET A 272 4.68 15.76 -20.08
N ASP A 273 5.89 16.30 -20.25
CA ASP A 273 6.82 15.98 -21.34
C ASP A 273 7.60 14.68 -21.10
N LEU A 274 7.66 14.20 -19.84
CA LEU A 274 8.28 12.92 -19.50
C LEU A 274 7.55 11.72 -20.15
N GLN A 275 8.33 10.70 -20.50
CA GLN A 275 7.83 9.42 -21.03
C GLN A 275 7.40 8.51 -19.86
N LEU A 276 6.25 8.84 -19.27
CA LEU A 276 5.63 8.03 -18.23
C LEU A 276 4.81 6.88 -18.84
N ASP A 277 4.80 5.75 -18.14
CA ASP A 277 3.90 4.63 -18.44
C ASP A 277 2.44 5.13 -18.39
N PRO A 278 1.58 4.85 -19.38
CA PRO A 278 0.16 5.16 -19.29
C PRO A 278 -0.55 4.42 -18.14
N ASP A 279 -0.06 3.27 -17.71
CA ASP A 279 -0.67 2.47 -16.66
C ASP A 279 -0.10 2.83 -15.27
N THR A 280 -0.94 2.75 -14.24
CA THR A 280 -0.51 2.99 -12.85
C THR A 280 0.14 1.76 -12.21
N GLY A 281 0.04 0.59 -12.85
CA GLY A 281 0.41 -0.71 -12.29
C GLY A 281 -0.51 -1.17 -11.14
N MET A 282 -1.60 -0.45 -10.86
CA MET A 282 -2.56 -0.83 -9.83
C MET A 282 -3.33 -2.07 -10.26
N THR A 283 -3.34 -3.10 -9.40
CA THR A 283 -4.05 -4.35 -9.66
C THR A 283 -4.97 -4.74 -8.51
N GLN A 284 -6.08 -5.39 -8.85
CA GLN A 284 -6.99 -6.03 -7.91
C GLN A 284 -7.16 -7.48 -8.34
N ASN A 285 -6.84 -8.43 -7.44
CA ASN A 285 -6.86 -9.86 -7.73
C ASN A 285 -6.00 -10.27 -8.94
N GLY A 286 -4.89 -9.56 -9.19
CA GLY A 286 -3.96 -9.85 -10.29
C GLY A 286 -4.37 -9.30 -11.66
N ALA A 287 -5.48 -8.58 -11.78
CA ALA A 287 -5.89 -7.85 -12.98
C ALA A 287 -5.80 -6.33 -12.75
N PRO A 288 -5.62 -5.50 -13.81
CA PRO A 288 -5.74 -4.04 -13.70
C PRO A 288 -7.08 -3.65 -13.06
N ILE A 289 -7.06 -2.61 -12.22
CA ILE A 289 -8.28 -2.22 -11.48
C ILE A 289 -9.39 -1.68 -12.39
N ASP A 290 -9.04 -1.12 -13.56
CA ASP A 290 -9.98 -0.56 -14.54
C ASP A 290 -10.96 0.47 -13.91
N GLN A 291 -10.39 1.30 -13.03
CA GLN A 291 -11.05 2.38 -12.30
C GLN A 291 -10.45 3.75 -12.69
N PRO A 292 -10.92 4.38 -13.78
CA PRO A 292 -10.30 5.60 -14.34
C PRO A 292 -10.09 6.73 -13.33
N VAL A 293 -11.03 6.95 -12.41
CA VAL A 293 -10.90 8.00 -11.38
C VAL A 293 -9.81 7.66 -10.37
N THR A 294 -9.81 6.43 -9.84
CA THR A 294 -8.79 5.95 -8.90
C THR A 294 -7.41 5.99 -9.53
N GLU A 295 -7.28 5.58 -10.79
CA GLU A 295 -6.01 5.62 -11.51
C GLU A 295 -5.55 7.08 -11.74
N ALA A 296 -6.45 7.96 -12.20
CA ALA A 296 -6.11 9.35 -12.48
C ALA A 296 -5.59 10.11 -11.25
N ILE A 297 -6.18 9.92 -10.07
CA ILE A 297 -5.72 10.61 -8.86
C ILE A 297 -4.37 10.10 -8.34
N ASN A 298 -3.95 8.90 -8.76
CA ASN A 298 -2.68 8.27 -8.39
C ASN A 298 -1.61 8.37 -9.49
N HIS A 299 -1.99 8.70 -10.72
CA HIS A 299 -1.05 8.86 -11.83
C HIS A 299 -0.44 10.28 -11.85
N PRO A 300 0.88 10.45 -12.10
CA PRO A 300 1.52 11.77 -12.09
C PRO A 300 0.84 12.80 -13.03
N ILE A 301 0.36 12.38 -14.20
CA ILE A 301 -0.36 13.28 -15.11
C ILE A 301 -1.71 13.75 -14.55
N GLY A 302 -2.47 12.87 -13.90
CA GLY A 302 -3.73 13.28 -13.27
C GLY A 302 -3.48 14.19 -12.06
N MET A 303 -2.42 13.94 -11.29
CA MET A 303 -1.96 14.86 -10.23
C MET A 303 -1.53 16.23 -10.78
N VAL A 304 -0.87 16.29 -11.94
CA VAL A 304 -0.56 17.56 -12.64
C VAL A 304 -1.84 18.26 -13.08
N ALA A 305 -2.79 17.56 -13.70
CA ALA A 305 -4.08 18.13 -14.08
C ALA A 305 -4.86 18.67 -12.87
N GLN A 306 -4.82 17.98 -11.73
CA GLN A 306 -5.40 18.45 -10.48
C GLN A 306 -4.67 19.69 -9.96
N SER A 307 -3.34 19.74 -10.07
CA SER A 307 -2.53 20.88 -9.65
C SER A 307 -2.89 22.14 -10.44
N LEU A 308 -2.99 22.01 -11.77
CA LEU A 308 -3.41 23.09 -12.67
C LEU A 308 -4.84 23.53 -12.37
N THR A 309 -5.76 22.58 -12.16
CA THR A 309 -7.16 22.85 -11.82
C THR A 309 -7.28 23.59 -10.49
N ASN A 310 -6.51 23.20 -9.47
CA ASN A 310 -6.48 23.87 -8.18
C ASN A 310 -6.02 25.33 -8.31
N ARG A 311 -4.98 25.61 -9.12
CA ARG A 311 -4.55 27.00 -9.39
C ARG A 311 -5.60 27.77 -10.18
N TRP A 312 -6.21 27.14 -11.19
CA TRP A 312 -7.25 27.76 -12.00
C TRP A 312 -8.45 28.22 -11.15
N PHE A 313 -8.91 27.40 -10.21
CA PHE A 313 -10.00 27.75 -9.29
C PHE A 313 -9.65 28.84 -8.27
N LYS A 314 -8.36 29.21 -8.12
CA LYS A 314 -7.97 30.38 -7.31
C LYS A 314 -8.12 31.70 -8.05
N LEU A 315 -8.32 31.68 -9.36
CA LEU A 315 -8.67 32.86 -10.12
C LEU A 315 -10.12 33.27 -9.85
N VAL A 316 -10.43 34.53 -10.10
CA VAL A 316 -11.82 34.97 -10.20
C VAL A 316 -12.37 34.49 -11.54
N LEU A 317 -13.22 33.46 -11.50
CA LEU A 317 -13.83 32.86 -12.69
C LEU A 317 -15.21 33.48 -12.95
N HIS A 318 -15.49 33.77 -14.21
CA HIS A 318 -16.78 34.26 -14.67
C HIS A 318 -17.27 33.42 -15.85
N ASP A 319 -18.59 33.32 -15.99
CA ASP A 319 -19.19 32.61 -17.12
C ASP A 319 -18.81 33.33 -18.43
N ASN A 320 -18.46 32.56 -19.45
CA ASN A 320 -18.14 32.99 -20.82
C ASN A 320 -16.93 33.94 -20.96
N THR A 321 -15.99 34.00 -20.01
CA THR A 321 -14.76 34.80 -20.17
C THR A 321 -13.65 34.09 -20.93
N GLY A 322 -13.77 32.78 -21.14
CA GLY A 322 -12.74 31.95 -21.75
C GLY A 322 -11.63 31.56 -20.76
N LEU A 323 -10.91 30.49 -21.10
CA LEU A 323 -9.70 30.10 -20.38
C LEU A 323 -8.57 31.10 -20.70
N SER A 324 -7.81 31.51 -19.69
CA SER A 324 -6.62 32.33 -19.94
C SER A 324 -5.58 31.55 -20.76
N PRO A 325 -4.68 32.22 -21.51
CA PRO A 325 -3.76 31.55 -22.43
C PRO A 325 -2.96 30.39 -21.80
N THR A 326 -2.52 30.57 -20.55
CA THR A 326 -1.75 29.56 -19.82
C THR A 326 -2.56 28.29 -19.58
N TYR A 327 -3.76 28.39 -18.99
CA TYR A 327 -4.60 27.22 -18.71
C TYR A 327 -5.15 26.61 -19.98
N LYS A 328 -5.53 27.43 -20.97
CA LYS A 328 -5.97 26.95 -22.28
C LYS A 328 -4.90 26.09 -22.95
N ARG A 329 -3.64 26.49 -22.90
CA ARG A 329 -2.51 25.70 -23.42
C ARG A 329 -2.43 24.34 -22.72
N PHE A 330 -2.31 24.32 -21.38
CA PHE A 330 -2.17 23.08 -20.63
C PHE A 330 -3.35 22.12 -20.80
N PHE A 331 -4.57 22.63 -20.66
CA PHE A 331 -5.78 21.81 -20.78
C PHE A 331 -5.94 21.28 -22.20
N SER A 332 -5.64 22.08 -23.23
CA SER A 332 -5.66 21.61 -24.62
C SER A 332 -4.64 20.49 -24.86
N THR A 333 -3.42 20.59 -24.30
CA THR A 333 -2.41 19.54 -24.42
C THR A 333 -2.91 18.23 -23.79
N LEU A 334 -3.56 18.29 -22.62
CA LEU A 334 -4.13 17.10 -21.98
C LEU A 334 -5.26 16.45 -22.80
N THR A 335 -5.93 17.19 -23.70
CA THR A 335 -6.96 16.61 -24.59
C THR A 335 -6.42 15.82 -25.79
N ASP A 336 -5.10 15.76 -26.00
CA ASP A 336 -4.51 14.94 -27.06
C ASP A 336 -4.69 13.44 -26.77
N THR A 337 -5.58 12.79 -27.51
CA THR A 337 -5.89 11.37 -27.38
C THR A 337 -4.82 10.46 -27.99
N SER A 338 -3.91 10.99 -28.80
CA SER A 338 -2.76 10.22 -29.30
C SER A 338 -1.75 9.87 -28.20
N VAL A 339 -1.81 10.57 -27.06
CA VAL A 339 -0.97 10.35 -25.88
C VAL A 339 -1.78 9.64 -24.79
N ALA A 340 -1.61 8.32 -24.68
CA ALA A 340 -2.39 7.48 -23.75
C ALA A 340 -2.31 7.95 -22.28
N ARG A 341 -1.12 8.32 -21.79
CA ARG A 341 -0.91 8.81 -20.41
C ARG A 341 -1.68 10.09 -20.07
N TYR A 342 -2.13 10.86 -21.07
CA TYR A 342 -2.93 12.06 -20.86
C TYR A 342 -4.41 11.77 -20.53
N ARG A 343 -4.85 10.51 -20.67
CA ARG A 343 -6.19 10.08 -20.23
C ARG A 343 -6.45 10.41 -18.77
N HIS A 344 -5.45 10.24 -17.90
CA HIS A 344 -5.54 10.61 -16.49
C HIS A 344 -5.85 12.10 -16.30
N GLY A 345 -5.28 12.97 -17.13
CA GLY A 345 -5.62 14.39 -17.09
C GLY A 345 -7.04 14.67 -17.61
N ARG A 346 -7.47 13.95 -18.64
CA ARG A 346 -8.83 14.03 -19.19
C ARG A 346 -9.90 13.63 -18.18
N VAL A 347 -9.67 12.59 -17.37
CA VAL A 347 -10.55 12.23 -16.24
C VAL A 347 -10.75 13.41 -15.28
N ILE A 348 -9.67 14.11 -14.91
CA ILE A 348 -9.72 15.29 -14.03
C ILE A 348 -10.42 16.47 -14.71
N LEU A 349 -10.23 16.68 -16.00
CA LEU A 349 -10.98 17.70 -16.74
C LEU A 349 -12.48 17.35 -16.81
N GLY A 350 -12.81 16.06 -16.98
CA GLY A 350 -14.18 15.53 -16.95
C GLY A 350 -14.88 15.77 -15.62
N SER A 351 -14.18 15.61 -14.49
CA SER A 351 -14.74 15.91 -13.16
C SER A 351 -15.03 17.40 -12.93
N ASN A 352 -14.45 18.27 -13.77
CA ASN A 352 -14.64 19.72 -13.74
C ASN A 352 -15.41 20.24 -14.97
N LEU A 353 -16.07 19.36 -15.73
CA LEU A 353 -16.69 19.66 -17.01
C LEU A 353 -17.69 20.83 -16.96
N ILE A 354 -18.49 20.93 -15.90
CA ILE A 354 -19.45 22.05 -15.73
C ILE A 354 -18.73 23.38 -15.60
N ALA A 355 -17.66 23.45 -14.80
CA ALA A 355 -16.91 24.68 -14.61
C ALA A 355 -16.24 25.11 -15.92
N LEU A 356 -15.61 24.16 -16.62
CA LEU A 356 -14.97 24.41 -17.92
C LEU A 356 -15.99 24.86 -18.96
N PHE A 357 -17.16 24.21 -19.04
CA PHE A 357 -18.23 24.58 -19.95
C PHE A 357 -18.77 25.98 -19.67
N ARG A 358 -18.91 26.34 -18.39
CA ARG A 358 -19.40 27.67 -18.00
C ARG A 358 -18.39 28.77 -18.34
N VAL A 359 -17.11 28.54 -18.10
CA VAL A 359 -16.06 29.54 -18.34
C VAL A 359 -15.70 29.67 -19.82
N ASP A 360 -15.51 28.54 -20.52
CA ASP A 360 -15.11 28.49 -21.94
C ASP A 360 -15.90 27.41 -22.67
N ARG A 361 -17.17 27.72 -22.97
CA ARG A 361 -18.07 26.83 -23.71
C ARG A 361 -17.50 26.39 -25.07
N PRO A 362 -17.03 27.30 -25.96
CA PRO A 362 -16.50 26.88 -27.26
C PRO A 362 -15.30 25.93 -27.16
N TRP A 363 -14.41 26.15 -26.18
CA TRP A 363 -13.31 25.23 -25.93
C TRP A 363 -13.82 23.86 -25.44
N THR A 364 -14.76 23.85 -24.50
CA THR A 364 -15.28 22.61 -23.92
C THR A 364 -16.03 21.76 -24.95
N GLU A 365 -16.88 22.38 -25.78
CA GLU A 365 -17.59 21.73 -26.88
C GLU A 365 -16.65 21.15 -27.93
N ARG A 366 -15.49 21.78 -28.16
CA ARG A 366 -14.50 21.31 -29.13
C ARG A 366 -13.60 20.20 -28.59
N HIS A 367 -13.20 20.27 -27.33
CA HIS A 367 -12.11 19.47 -26.79
C HIS A 367 -12.53 18.36 -25.82
N LEU A 368 -13.64 18.54 -25.09
CA LEU A 368 -14.06 17.57 -24.06
C LEU A 368 -15.36 16.84 -24.42
N LEU A 369 -16.36 17.54 -24.97
CA LEU A 369 -17.64 16.88 -25.27
C LEU A 369 -17.55 15.72 -26.27
N PRO A 370 -16.73 15.78 -27.36
CA PRO A 370 -16.60 14.66 -28.28
C PRO A 370 -16.06 13.39 -27.61
N LEU A 371 -15.27 13.54 -26.53
CA LEU A 371 -14.70 12.43 -25.79
C LEU A 371 -15.73 11.66 -24.95
N LEU A 372 -16.99 12.11 -24.90
CA LEU A 372 -18.09 11.39 -24.25
C LEU A 372 -18.75 10.35 -25.17
N ASP A 373 -18.38 10.32 -26.46
CA ASP A 373 -18.97 9.43 -27.46
C ASP A 373 -18.41 8.01 -27.35
N TRP A 374 -19.25 7.09 -26.90
CA TRP A 374 -18.89 5.67 -26.78
C TRP A 374 -18.62 4.99 -28.13
N ASP A 375 -19.21 5.48 -29.22
CA ASP A 375 -19.04 4.90 -30.55
C ASP A 375 -17.70 5.32 -31.17
N GLN A 376 -17.13 6.44 -30.72
CA GLN A 376 -15.84 6.93 -31.19
C GLN A 376 -14.68 6.21 -30.50
N ASP A 377 -14.65 6.22 -29.16
CA ASP A 377 -13.62 5.54 -28.37
C ASP A 377 -14.19 5.17 -26.99
N PRO A 378 -14.56 3.89 -26.76
CA PRO A 378 -15.13 3.43 -25.50
C PRO A 378 -14.22 3.67 -24.28
N VAL A 379 -12.90 3.66 -24.46
CA VAL A 379 -11.95 3.81 -23.37
C VAL A 379 -11.91 5.27 -22.92
N GLU A 380 -11.87 6.21 -23.88
CA GLU A 380 -11.93 7.64 -23.58
C GLU A 380 -13.33 8.06 -23.06
N ALA A 381 -14.39 7.51 -23.65
CA ALA A 381 -15.76 7.73 -23.17
C ALA A 381 -15.93 7.31 -21.73
N LYS A 382 -15.51 6.09 -21.37
CA LYS A 382 -15.54 5.61 -19.98
C LYS A 382 -14.76 6.55 -19.06
N ALA A 383 -13.55 6.96 -19.46
CA ALA A 383 -12.71 7.84 -18.64
C ALA A 383 -13.36 9.21 -18.36
N ILE A 384 -13.90 9.89 -19.37
CA ILE A 384 -14.56 11.18 -19.17
C ILE A 384 -15.88 11.01 -18.41
N TRP A 385 -16.68 9.98 -18.73
CA TRP A 385 -17.94 9.75 -18.04
C TRP A 385 -17.74 9.48 -16.55
N GLU A 386 -16.81 8.60 -16.19
CA GLU A 386 -16.50 8.35 -14.78
C GLU A 386 -15.93 9.59 -14.10
N GLY A 387 -15.10 10.38 -14.79
CA GLY A 387 -14.65 11.69 -14.30
C GLY A 387 -15.83 12.61 -13.95
N PHE A 388 -16.77 12.80 -14.88
CA PHE A 388 -17.96 13.63 -14.67
C PHE A 388 -18.89 13.08 -13.58
N LEU A 389 -19.05 11.75 -13.52
CA LEU A 389 -19.89 11.05 -12.56
C LEU A 389 -19.26 10.93 -11.17
N TRP A 390 -18.01 11.35 -10.98
CA TRP A 390 -17.36 11.39 -9.66
C TRP A 390 -18.03 12.40 -8.72
N SER A 391 -18.54 13.52 -9.26
CA SER A 391 -19.32 14.51 -8.51
C SER A 391 -20.41 15.14 -9.40
N PRO A 392 -21.43 14.36 -9.81
CA PRO A 392 -22.36 14.76 -10.85
C PRO A 392 -23.27 15.88 -10.34
N ARG A 393 -23.47 16.90 -11.18
CA ARG A 393 -24.42 17.98 -10.91
C ARG A 393 -25.24 18.27 -12.14
N LEU A 394 -26.48 18.71 -11.89
CA LEU A 394 -27.41 19.05 -12.95
C LEU A 394 -27.12 20.48 -13.42
N TYR A 395 -26.67 20.62 -14.66
CA TYR A 395 -26.53 21.92 -15.32
C TYR A 395 -27.17 21.83 -16.71
N GLN A 396 -28.37 22.42 -16.83
CA GLN A 396 -29.24 22.28 -18.00
C GLN A 396 -28.57 22.63 -19.35
N PRO A 397 -27.77 23.71 -19.46
CA PRO A 397 -27.08 24.02 -20.72
C PRO A 397 -26.09 22.92 -21.14
N LEU A 398 -25.35 22.32 -20.21
CA LEU A 398 -24.44 21.21 -20.51
C LEU A 398 -25.21 19.94 -20.86
N LEU A 399 -26.27 19.62 -20.10
CA LEU A 399 -27.16 18.49 -20.40
C LEU A 399 -27.71 18.55 -21.83
N THR A 400 -28.10 19.76 -22.26
CA THR A 400 -28.57 19.98 -23.63
C THR A 400 -27.44 19.78 -24.64
N ALA A 401 -26.23 20.29 -24.35
CA ALA A 401 -25.09 20.21 -25.25
C ALA A 401 -24.60 18.77 -25.48
N PHE A 402 -24.57 17.92 -24.45
CA PHE A 402 -24.10 16.54 -24.55
C PHE A 402 -25.23 15.49 -24.60
N LYS A 403 -26.48 15.92 -24.84
CA LYS A 403 -27.70 15.09 -24.65
C LYS A 403 -27.61 13.74 -25.34
N THR A 404 -27.11 13.73 -26.57
CA THR A 404 -26.94 12.50 -27.36
C THR A 404 -26.02 11.51 -26.66
N TYR A 405 -24.83 11.96 -26.23
CA TYR A 405 -23.87 11.15 -25.49
C TYR A 405 -24.46 10.69 -24.15
N PHE A 406 -25.17 11.56 -23.44
CA PHE A 406 -25.80 11.21 -22.16
C PHE A 406 -26.83 10.07 -22.29
N LEU A 407 -27.64 10.09 -23.36
CA LEU A 407 -28.60 9.01 -23.64
C LEU A 407 -27.89 7.73 -24.11
N GLN A 408 -26.82 7.84 -24.87
CA GLN A 408 -25.99 6.71 -25.31
C GLN A 408 -25.39 5.97 -24.11
N THR A 409 -24.92 6.69 -23.10
CA THR A 409 -24.36 6.12 -21.86
C THR A 409 -25.30 5.16 -21.14
N ALA A 410 -26.62 5.29 -21.31
CA ALA A 410 -27.57 4.32 -20.76
C ALA A 410 -27.38 2.90 -21.33
N ARG A 411 -26.89 2.78 -22.57
CA ARG A 411 -26.55 1.50 -23.21
C ARG A 411 -25.23 0.92 -22.70
N HIS A 412 -24.35 1.78 -22.18
CA HIS A 412 -23.04 1.44 -21.60
C HIS A 412 -23.06 1.47 -20.08
N TYR A 413 -24.23 1.21 -19.49
CA TYR A 413 -24.39 1.23 -18.05
C TYR A 413 -23.46 0.24 -17.35
N GLN A 414 -23.17 -0.92 -17.94
CA GLN A 414 -22.34 -1.92 -17.29
C GLN A 414 -20.85 -1.54 -17.24
N GLU A 415 -20.43 -0.68 -18.15
CA GLU A 415 -19.08 -0.20 -18.35
C GLU A 415 -18.70 0.92 -17.37
N LEU A 416 -19.67 1.57 -16.71
CA LEU A 416 -19.45 2.65 -15.74
C LEU A 416 -18.91 2.22 -14.36
N GLY A 417 -18.62 0.93 -14.16
CA GLY A 417 -18.04 0.43 -12.91
C GLY A 417 -18.79 0.85 -11.65
N GLU A 418 -18.08 1.51 -10.73
CA GLU A 418 -18.62 2.00 -9.45
C GLU A 418 -19.51 3.25 -9.61
N HIS A 419 -19.44 3.94 -10.76
CA HIS A 419 -20.18 5.19 -11.05
C HIS A 419 -21.60 4.97 -11.60
N LYS A 420 -22.04 3.72 -11.70
CA LYS A 420 -23.38 3.32 -12.15
C LYS A 420 -24.51 3.98 -11.36
N GLN A 421 -24.38 4.03 -10.04
CA GLN A 421 -25.42 4.58 -9.17
C GLN A 421 -25.56 6.10 -9.35
N GLN A 422 -24.43 6.78 -9.52
CA GLN A 422 -24.34 8.22 -9.79
C GLN A 422 -25.02 8.56 -11.12
N PHE A 423 -24.79 7.75 -12.16
CA PHE A 423 -25.46 7.92 -13.45
C PHE A 423 -26.98 7.76 -13.34
N VAL A 424 -27.47 6.71 -12.67
CA VAL A 424 -28.92 6.49 -12.47
C VAL A 424 -29.55 7.64 -11.70
N GLY A 425 -28.88 8.12 -10.65
CA GLY A 425 -29.31 9.29 -9.90
C GLY A 425 -29.45 10.52 -10.81
N LEU A 426 -28.38 10.86 -11.53
CA LEU A 426 -28.38 12.01 -12.45
C LEU A 426 -29.44 11.89 -13.55
N PHE A 427 -29.58 10.70 -14.16
CA PHE A 427 -30.56 10.43 -15.20
C PHE A 427 -31.99 10.60 -14.69
N THR A 428 -32.27 10.07 -13.50
CA THR A 428 -33.58 10.21 -12.84
C THR A 428 -33.89 11.67 -12.57
N TYR A 429 -32.96 12.43 -11.99
CA TYR A 429 -33.15 13.87 -11.75
C TYR A 429 -33.35 14.66 -13.06
N ALA A 430 -32.60 14.33 -14.11
CA ALA A 430 -32.75 14.97 -15.42
C ALA A 430 -34.12 14.68 -16.06
N ALA A 431 -34.67 13.47 -15.87
CA ALA A 431 -35.96 13.05 -16.42
C ALA A 431 -37.16 13.64 -15.69
N ILE A 432 -37.07 13.86 -14.37
CA ILE A 432 -38.13 14.47 -13.57
C ILE A 432 -38.22 16.00 -13.84
N GLY A 433 -37.14 16.59 -14.35
CA GLY A 433 -37.00 18.03 -14.56
C GLY A 433 -36.75 18.78 -13.25
N PRO A 434 -36.09 19.95 -13.29
CA PRO A 434 -36.02 20.82 -12.11
C PRO A 434 -37.43 21.32 -11.82
N THR A 435 -37.97 21.01 -10.64
CA THR A 435 -39.09 21.75 -10.05
C THR A 435 -38.72 23.20 -9.81
#